data_AF-A0A2N0QKS1-F1
#
_entry.id   AF-A0A2N0QKS1-F1
#
_cell.length_a   1.000
_cell.length_b   1.000
_cell.length_c   1.000
_cell.angle_alpha   90.00
_cell.angle_beta   90.00
_cell.angle_gamma   90.00
#
_symmetry.space_group_name_H-M   'P 1'
#
loop_
_entity.id
_entity.type
_entity.pdbx_description
1 polymer ?
#
loop_
_entity_poly.entity_id
_entity_poly.type
_entity_poly.pdbx_seq_one_letter_code
_entity_poly.pdbx_strand_id
1 'polypeptide(L)'
;MTLKNSCAISGTGFLVKAEIFKENGEDIEFSVSQIIKGEKIGYCRNAVLYDEQPVTFKQSWHQRLRWAKGFYQVFSNYGKSLISGVLFNKGNRFSCYDMAMTVMPAMLITCFSIAVNSSFYLAGIFGIIDGLITTITEWKRIHSSNWKKILYTFTFPLFMVTYIPIAIVALFKKVEWKPIAHTVAKSIDDVLDNVKN
;
A
#
# COMPACT_ATOMS: atom_id res chain seq x y z
N MET A 1 11.35 19.59 0.99
CA MET A 1 9.97 19.28 0.53
C MET A 1 9.71 20.02 -0.78
N THR A 2 9.91 19.36 -1.94
CA THR A 2 10.06 20.02 -3.25
C THR A 2 8.75 20.61 -3.80
N LEU A 3 7.60 19.98 -3.55
CA LEU A 3 6.30 20.38 -4.12
C LEU A 3 5.31 20.95 -3.09
N LYS A 4 5.75 21.19 -1.85
CA LYS A 4 4.88 21.61 -0.73
C LYS A 4 3.62 20.73 -0.52
N ASN A 5 3.57 19.51 -1.07
CA ASN A 5 2.53 18.50 -0.86
C ASN A 5 2.99 17.36 0.06
N SER A 6 2.07 16.83 0.87
CA SER A 6 2.31 15.71 1.79
C SER A 6 2.45 14.39 1.03
N CYS A 7 3.31 13.49 1.52
CA CYS A 7 3.25 12.06 1.19
C CYS A 7 2.39 11.30 2.21
N ALA A 8 2.09 10.03 1.93
CA ALA A 8 1.46 9.11 2.88
C ALA A 8 2.54 8.33 3.66
N ILE A 9 2.22 7.98 4.91
CA ILE A 9 3.00 7.03 5.71
C ILE A 9 2.47 5.63 5.45
N SER A 10 3.38 4.68 5.28
CA SER A 10 3.12 3.29 4.90
C SER A 10 3.84 2.36 5.88
N GLY A 11 3.22 2.05 7.02
CA GLY A 11 3.56 1.01 8.01
C GLY A 11 4.95 1.04 8.68
N THR A 12 6.01 1.26 7.92
CA THR A 12 7.42 1.17 8.31
C THR A 12 8.23 2.32 7.70
N GLY A 13 9.38 2.62 8.33
CA GLY A 13 10.35 3.63 7.89
C GLY A 13 9.86 5.07 7.84
N PHE A 14 9.06 5.47 8.83
CA PHE A 14 8.73 6.87 9.10
C PHE A 14 9.25 7.30 10.47
N LEU A 15 9.48 8.60 10.62
CA LEU A 15 9.85 9.24 11.88
C LEU A 15 8.81 10.30 12.20
N VAL A 16 8.29 10.29 13.42
CA VAL A 16 7.29 11.23 13.90
C VAL A 16 7.72 11.77 15.27
N LYS A 17 7.46 13.06 15.51
CA LYS A 17 7.67 13.64 16.84
C LYS A 17 6.67 13.00 17.80
N ALA A 18 7.15 12.48 18.94
CA ALA A 18 6.33 11.72 19.88
C ALA A 18 5.08 12.46 20.38
N GLU A 19 5.14 13.79 20.48
CA GLU A 19 4.00 14.64 20.85
C GLU A 19 2.84 14.55 19.85
N ILE A 20 3.13 14.39 18.55
CA ILE A 20 2.13 14.34 17.47
C ILE A 20 1.50 12.95 17.38
N PHE A 21 2.22 11.91 17.82
CA PHE A 21 1.80 10.51 17.68
C PHE A 21 0.71 10.09 18.66
N LYS A 22 0.44 10.87 19.71
CA LYS A 22 -0.50 10.50 20.79
C LYS A 22 -1.97 10.38 20.37
N GLU A 23 -2.33 10.80 19.15
CA GLU A 23 -3.74 10.98 18.77
C GLU A 23 -4.29 9.98 17.74
N ASN A 24 -3.51 9.14 17.05
CA ASN A 24 -4.05 8.25 15.99
C ASN A 24 -3.34 6.88 15.92
N GLY A 25 -4.10 5.82 15.61
CA GLY A 25 -3.74 4.43 15.89
C GLY A 25 -3.14 3.62 14.73
N GLU A 26 -3.20 4.08 13.48
CA GLU A 26 -2.60 3.41 12.32
C GLU A 26 -1.95 4.40 11.33
N ASP A 27 -1.07 3.90 10.47
CA ASP A 27 -0.23 4.66 9.53
C ASP A 27 -1.00 5.58 8.56
N ILE A 28 -2.01 5.02 7.88
CA ILE A 28 -2.83 5.75 6.92
C ILE A 28 -3.83 6.67 7.62
N GLU A 29 -4.38 6.25 8.77
CA GLU A 29 -5.24 7.07 9.62
C GLU A 29 -4.48 8.30 10.12
N PHE A 30 -3.25 8.09 10.61
CA PHE A 30 -2.35 9.15 11.01
C PHE A 30 -2.12 10.11 9.83
N SER A 31 -1.78 9.59 8.65
CA SER A 31 -1.56 10.41 7.45
C SER A 31 -2.76 11.29 7.11
N VAL A 32 -3.96 10.71 7.06
CA VAL A 32 -5.21 11.42 6.81
C VAL A 32 -5.47 12.49 7.86
N SER A 33 -5.31 12.16 9.15
CA SER A 33 -5.55 13.08 10.26
C SER A 33 -4.67 14.33 10.17
N GLN A 34 -3.38 14.17 9.85
CA GLN A 34 -2.43 15.27 9.74
C GLN A 34 -2.74 16.14 8.52
N ILE A 35 -3.01 15.51 7.37
CA ILE A 35 -3.31 16.23 6.14
C ILE A 35 -4.57 17.08 6.27
N ILE A 36 -5.62 16.57 6.93
CA ILE A 36 -6.85 17.33 7.22
C ILE A 36 -6.55 18.55 8.11
N LYS A 37 -5.67 18.40 9.11
CA LYS A 37 -5.24 19.50 10.00
C LYS A 37 -4.41 20.57 9.30
N GLY A 38 -3.97 20.35 8.05
CA GLY A 38 -3.09 21.27 7.34
C GLY A 38 -1.60 20.94 7.50
N GLU A 39 -1.27 19.88 8.25
CA GLU A 39 0.10 19.42 8.44
C GLU A 39 0.65 18.74 7.17
N LYS A 40 1.98 18.65 7.10
CA LYS A 40 2.69 18.15 5.93
C LYS A 40 3.67 17.06 6.32
N ILE A 41 3.53 15.90 5.70
CA ILE A 41 4.47 14.79 5.84
C ILE A 41 5.53 14.94 4.75
N GLY A 42 6.79 15.04 5.18
CA GLY A 42 7.93 15.18 4.30
C GLY A 42 8.47 13.83 3.84
N TYR A 43 8.79 13.73 2.54
CA TYR A 43 9.49 12.57 1.97
C TYR A 43 11.01 12.79 2.04
N CYS A 44 11.74 11.80 2.59
CA CYS A 44 13.20 11.76 2.61
C CYS A 44 13.71 10.70 1.63
N ARG A 45 14.23 11.12 0.47
CA ARG A 45 14.68 10.22 -0.60
C ARG A 45 15.85 9.31 -0.17
N ASN A 46 16.69 9.79 0.74
CA ASN A 46 17.90 9.07 1.17
C ASN A 46 17.62 8.10 2.32
N ALA A 47 16.41 8.10 2.89
CA ALA A 47 16.03 7.14 3.90
C ALA A 47 15.81 5.77 3.25
N VAL A 48 16.56 4.77 3.70
CA VAL A 48 16.45 3.38 3.26
C VAL A 48 16.00 2.55 4.45
N LEU A 49 15.00 1.71 4.23
CA LEU A 49 14.45 0.79 5.22
C LEU A 49 14.34 -0.60 4.60
N TYR A 50 14.51 -1.64 5.42
CA TYR A 50 14.32 -3.02 5.04
C TYR A 50 13.19 -3.59 5.88
N ASP A 51 12.24 -4.25 5.22
CA ASP A 51 11.05 -4.78 5.86
C ASP A 51 10.85 -6.25 5.48
N GLU A 52 10.33 -7.03 6.41
CA GLU A 52 10.01 -8.43 6.18
C GLU A 52 8.69 -8.53 5.41
N GLN A 53 8.70 -9.32 4.34
CA GLN A 53 7.50 -9.61 3.56
C GLN A 53 6.92 -10.98 3.92
N PRO A 54 5.59 -11.18 3.82
CA PRO A 54 4.96 -12.46 4.12
C PRO A 54 5.45 -13.56 3.16
N VAL A 55 6.01 -14.62 3.73
CA VAL A 55 6.55 -15.76 2.96
C VAL A 55 5.50 -16.82 2.62
N THR A 56 4.33 -16.77 3.27
CA THR A 56 3.21 -17.67 2.97
C THR A 56 2.01 -16.91 2.44
N PHE A 57 1.25 -17.55 1.54
CA PHE A 57 0.02 -16.98 1.01
C PHE A 57 -1.01 -16.70 2.12
N LYS A 58 -1.09 -17.57 3.14
CA LYS A 58 -1.97 -17.37 4.29
C LYS A 58 -1.62 -16.10 5.05
N GLN A 59 -0.35 -15.86 5.36
CA GLN A 59 0.07 -14.62 6.03
C GLN A 59 -0.24 -13.40 5.16
N SER A 60 0.11 -13.44 3.87
CA SER A 60 -0.18 -12.37 2.91
C SER A 60 -1.68 -12.05 2.84
N TRP A 61 -2.54 -13.07 2.78
CA TRP A 61 -3.99 -12.89 2.75
C TRP A 61 -4.50 -12.15 3.99
N HIS A 62 -4.08 -12.58 5.19
CA HIS A 62 -4.52 -11.95 6.44
C HIS A 62 -4.04 -10.49 6.55
N GLN A 63 -2.81 -10.22 6.12
CA GLN A 63 -2.23 -8.87 6.15
C GLN A 63 -2.98 -7.94 5.18
N ARG A 64 -3.17 -8.36 3.93
CA ARG A 64 -3.89 -7.58 2.91
C ARG A 64 -5.37 -7.38 3.26
N LEU A 65 -6.00 -8.36 3.90
CA LEU A 65 -7.37 -8.23 4.40
C LEU A 65 -7.47 -7.16 5.49
N ARG A 66 -6.45 -7.05 6.35
CA ARG A 66 -6.35 -5.98 7.36
C ARG A 66 -6.20 -4.62 6.70
N TRP A 67 -5.30 -4.50 5.71
CA TRP A 67 -5.12 -3.26 4.95
C TRP A 67 -6.40 -2.81 4.26
N ALA A 68 -7.09 -3.73 3.56
CA ALA A 68 -8.37 -3.44 2.92
C ALA A 68 -9.43 -2.97 3.93
N LYS A 69 -9.50 -3.62 5.10
CA LYS A 69 -10.42 -3.20 6.17
C LYS A 69 -10.07 -1.82 6.74
N GLY A 70 -8.78 -1.56 6.97
CA GLY A 70 -8.28 -0.28 7.47
C GLY A 70 -8.64 0.87 6.54
N PHE A 71 -8.47 0.69 5.22
CA PHE A 71 -8.93 1.69 4.24
C PHE A 71 -10.43 1.97 4.33
N TYR A 72 -11.28 0.93 4.44
CA TYR A 72 -12.73 1.13 4.63
C TYR A 72 -13.05 1.90 5.92
N GLN A 73 -12.36 1.60 7.02
CA GLN A 73 -12.55 2.28 8.30
C GLN A 73 -12.12 3.74 8.25
N VAL A 74 -10.94 4.03 7.69
CA VAL A 74 -10.43 5.39 7.55
C VAL A 74 -11.32 6.21 6.62
N PHE A 75 -11.77 5.65 5.50
CA PHE A 75 -12.72 6.36 4.63
C PHE A 75 -14.06 6.63 5.35
N SER A 76 -14.58 5.66 6.09
CA SER A 76 -15.82 5.83 6.86
C SER A 76 -15.72 6.97 7.88
N ASN A 77 -14.57 7.09 8.56
CA ASN A 77 -14.35 8.08 9.62
C ASN A 77 -13.96 9.46 9.08
N TYR A 78 -13.12 9.52 8.03
CA TYR A 78 -12.48 10.74 7.57
C TYR A 78 -12.86 11.16 6.14
N GLY A 79 -13.59 10.34 5.38
CA GLY A 79 -13.89 10.58 3.96
C GLY A 79 -14.60 11.92 3.70
N LYS A 80 -15.57 12.29 4.55
CA LYS A 80 -16.25 13.59 4.47
C LYS A 80 -15.29 14.76 4.70
N SER A 81 -14.43 14.63 5.70
CA SER A 81 -13.42 15.65 6.05
C SER A 81 -12.37 15.80 4.94
N LEU A 82 -11.96 14.69 4.31
CA LEU A 82 -11.08 14.70 3.14
C LEU A 82 -11.72 15.42 1.96
N ILE A 83 -12.95 15.05 1.58
CA ILE A 83 -13.68 15.69 0.47
C ILE A 83 -13.89 17.19 0.73
N SER A 84 -14.29 17.55 1.96
CA SER A 84 -14.36 18.95 2.39
C SER A 84 -13.01 19.64 2.26
N GLY A 85 -11.93 18.96 2.65
CA GLY A 85 -10.55 19.44 2.54
C GLY A 85 -10.11 19.71 1.10
N VAL A 86 -10.57 18.92 0.13
CA VAL A 86 -10.32 19.17 -1.30
C VAL A 86 -10.89 20.53 -1.73
N LEU A 87 -12.10 20.86 -1.28
CA LEU A 87 -12.83 22.04 -1.73
C LEU A 87 -12.45 23.30 -0.94
N PHE A 88 -12.30 23.18 0.38
CA PHE A 88 -12.28 24.32 1.29
C PHE A 88 -10.94 24.57 1.98
N ASN A 89 -10.03 23.58 2.06
CA ASN A 89 -8.77 23.74 2.80
C ASN A 89 -7.83 24.73 2.07
N LYS A 90 -7.15 25.62 2.81
CA LYS A 90 -6.18 26.57 2.25
C LYS A 90 -4.76 25.97 2.38
N GLY A 91 -4.22 25.44 1.29
CA GLY A 91 -2.81 25.01 1.20
C GLY A 91 -2.55 23.50 1.14
N ASN A 92 -3.55 22.66 1.48
CA ASN A 92 -3.44 21.19 1.47
C ASN A 92 -4.47 20.48 0.57
N ARG A 93 -5.14 21.19 -0.35
CA ARG A 93 -6.21 20.63 -1.20
C ARG A 93 -5.76 19.42 -2.00
N PHE A 94 -4.57 19.48 -2.59
CA PHE A 94 -4.02 18.39 -3.39
C PHE A 94 -3.73 17.16 -2.54
N SER A 95 -3.16 17.33 -1.34
CA SER A 95 -2.96 16.20 -0.41
C SER A 95 -4.27 15.64 0.12
N CYS A 96 -5.30 16.47 0.36
CA CYS A 96 -6.64 15.96 0.69
C CYS A 96 -7.23 15.15 -0.46
N TYR A 97 -7.02 15.59 -1.70
CA TYR A 97 -7.49 14.89 -2.90
C TYR A 97 -6.76 13.57 -3.09
N ASP A 98 -5.44 13.57 -3.02
CA ASP A 98 -4.59 12.39 -3.15
C ASP A 98 -4.94 11.33 -2.09
N MET A 99 -5.10 11.74 -0.83
CA MET A 99 -5.54 10.84 0.23
C MET A 99 -6.99 10.37 0.05
N ALA A 100 -7.90 11.26 -0.38
CA ALA A 100 -9.27 10.87 -0.69
C ALA A 100 -9.28 9.79 -1.76
N MET A 101 -8.54 9.96 -2.85
CA MET A 101 -8.44 8.95 -3.92
C MET A 101 -7.79 7.66 -3.46
N THR A 102 -6.82 7.73 -2.54
CA THR A 102 -6.12 6.57 -1.97
C THR A 102 -7.02 5.73 -1.06
N VAL A 103 -7.78 6.36 -0.16
CA VAL A 103 -8.60 5.64 0.84
C VAL A 103 -10.03 5.42 0.38
N MET A 104 -10.53 6.24 -0.56
CA MET A 104 -11.87 6.08 -1.08
C MET A 104 -11.99 4.69 -1.68
N PRO A 105 -13.04 3.94 -1.32
CA PRO A 105 -13.33 2.68 -1.94
C PRO A 105 -13.95 2.93 -3.33
N ALA A 106 -13.23 3.68 -4.18
CA ALA A 106 -13.50 3.82 -5.61
C ALA A 106 -13.70 2.44 -6.25
N MET A 107 -13.04 1.44 -5.65
CA MET A 107 -13.23 0.03 -5.89
C MET A 107 -14.69 -0.45 -5.87
N LEU A 108 -15.65 0.00 -5.04
CA LEU A 108 -17.01 -0.59 -5.10
C LEU A 108 -17.86 -0.07 -6.26
N ILE A 109 -17.81 1.24 -6.49
CA ILE A 109 -18.57 1.91 -7.54
C ILE A 109 -18.00 1.55 -8.91
N THR A 110 -16.68 1.44 -9.00
CA THR A 110 -15.98 1.06 -10.22
C THR A 110 -15.93 -0.47 -10.39
N CYS A 111 -15.90 -1.31 -9.35
CA CYS A 111 -15.99 -2.77 -9.49
C CYS A 111 -17.37 -3.26 -9.93
N PHE A 112 -18.49 -2.63 -9.56
CA PHE A 112 -19.79 -3.03 -10.14
C PHE A 112 -19.83 -2.80 -11.66
N SER A 113 -19.22 -1.70 -12.14
CA SER A 113 -19.26 -1.30 -13.56
C SER A 113 -18.18 -1.98 -14.42
N ILE A 114 -16.99 -2.20 -13.86
CA ILE A 114 -15.84 -2.87 -14.52
C ILE A 114 -15.92 -4.40 -14.40
N ALA A 115 -16.46 -4.97 -13.32
CA ALA A 115 -16.56 -6.44 -13.19
C ALA A 115 -17.48 -7.07 -14.24
N VAL A 116 -18.49 -6.33 -14.72
CA VAL A 116 -19.38 -6.76 -15.80
C VAL A 116 -18.70 -6.68 -17.18
N ASN A 117 -17.70 -5.81 -17.39
CA ASN A 117 -17.21 -5.48 -18.74
C ASN A 117 -15.72 -5.79 -19.03
N SER A 118 -14.83 -5.85 -18.03
CA SER A 118 -13.37 -5.94 -18.27
C SER A 118 -12.70 -7.21 -17.76
N SER A 119 -13.40 -7.97 -16.91
CA SER A 119 -13.01 -9.30 -16.43
C SER A 119 -12.73 -10.29 -17.58
N PHE A 120 -13.32 -10.09 -18.76
CA PHE A 120 -13.15 -10.94 -19.94
C PHE A 120 -11.95 -10.62 -20.85
N TYR A 121 -11.34 -9.42 -20.80
CA TYR A 121 -10.41 -8.99 -21.87
C TYR A 121 -9.04 -8.44 -21.42
N LEU A 122 -8.90 -7.90 -20.20
CA LEU A 122 -7.71 -7.10 -19.83
C LEU A 122 -6.81 -7.73 -18.76
N ALA A 123 -7.34 -8.63 -17.93
CA ALA A 123 -6.54 -9.34 -16.91
C ALA A 123 -5.40 -10.19 -17.50
N GLY A 124 -5.52 -10.63 -18.76
CA GLY A 124 -4.47 -11.36 -19.47
C GLY A 124 -3.36 -10.50 -20.06
N ILE A 125 -3.60 -9.20 -20.34
CA ILE A 125 -2.66 -8.36 -21.10
C ILE A 125 -1.89 -7.40 -20.18
N PHE A 126 -2.51 -6.77 -19.18
CA PHE A 126 -1.83 -5.72 -18.39
C PHE A 126 -0.97 -6.24 -17.23
N GLY A 127 -1.43 -7.25 -16.48
CA GLY A 127 -0.61 -7.80 -15.39
C GLY A 127 0.71 -8.43 -15.88
N ILE A 128 0.70 -9.01 -17.08
CA ILE A 128 1.89 -9.63 -17.67
C ILE A 128 2.86 -8.54 -18.14
N ILE A 129 2.38 -7.45 -18.76
CA ILE A 129 3.23 -6.35 -19.22
C ILE A 129 3.91 -5.66 -18.03
N ASP A 130 3.18 -5.32 -16.96
CA ASP A 130 3.75 -4.67 -15.79
C ASP A 130 4.77 -5.59 -15.08
N GLY A 131 4.43 -6.88 -14.94
CA GLY A 131 5.33 -7.89 -14.41
C GLY A 131 6.58 -8.08 -15.27
N LEU A 132 6.45 -8.04 -16.59
CA LEU A 132 7.56 -8.14 -17.55
C LEU A 132 8.47 -6.91 -17.47
N ILE A 133 7.90 -5.71 -17.53
CA ILE A 133 8.64 -4.45 -17.43
C ILE A 133 9.43 -4.45 -16.12
N THR A 134 8.77 -4.69 -14.99
CA THR A 134 9.42 -4.75 -13.68
C THR A 134 10.55 -5.77 -13.64
N THR A 135 10.30 -6.98 -14.17
CA THR A 135 11.30 -8.05 -14.18
C THR A 135 12.51 -7.71 -15.05
N ILE A 136 12.30 -7.05 -16.19
CA ILE A 136 13.37 -6.64 -17.11
C ILE A 136 14.16 -5.45 -16.53
N THR A 137 13.47 -4.40 -16.08
CA THR A 137 14.12 -3.17 -15.57
C THR A 137 14.87 -3.45 -14.28
N GLU A 138 14.31 -4.28 -13.41
CA GLU A 138 14.88 -4.61 -12.11
C GLU A 138 15.62 -5.95 -12.09
N TRP A 139 15.95 -6.52 -13.26
CA TRP A 139 16.53 -7.87 -13.37
C TRP A 139 17.74 -8.10 -12.45
N LYS A 140 18.62 -7.08 -12.32
CA LYS A 140 19.83 -7.12 -11.49
C LYS A 140 19.57 -6.84 -9.99
N ARG A 141 18.43 -6.23 -9.66
CA ARG A 141 18.02 -5.90 -8.29
C ARG A 141 17.07 -6.94 -7.69
N ILE A 142 16.49 -7.80 -8.51
CA ILE A 142 15.72 -8.97 -8.07
C ILE A 142 16.72 -10.09 -7.74
N HIS A 143 17.02 -10.26 -6.46
CA HIS A 143 17.91 -11.30 -5.95
C HIS A 143 17.16 -12.64 -5.83
N SER A 144 16.99 -13.32 -6.97
CA SER A 144 16.42 -14.68 -7.05
C SER A 144 16.99 -15.43 -8.26
N SER A 145 16.76 -16.74 -8.34
CA SER A 145 17.21 -17.52 -9.49
C SER A 145 16.46 -17.11 -10.77
N ASN A 146 17.16 -17.12 -11.92
CA ASN A 146 16.60 -16.65 -13.21
C ASN A 146 15.27 -17.31 -13.57
N TRP A 147 15.12 -18.61 -13.29
CA TRP A 147 13.86 -19.33 -13.48
C TRP A 147 12.72 -18.79 -12.60
N LYS A 148 13.01 -18.48 -11.33
CA LYS A 148 12.02 -17.91 -10.42
C LYS A 148 11.57 -16.53 -10.87
N LYS A 149 12.48 -15.69 -11.41
CA LYS A 149 12.12 -14.39 -11.99
C LYS A 149 11.06 -14.54 -13.08
N ILE A 150 11.31 -15.44 -14.04
CA ILE A 150 10.38 -15.72 -15.15
C ILE A 150 9.06 -16.27 -14.61
N LEU A 151 9.10 -17.26 -13.71
CA LEU A 151 7.90 -17.81 -13.10
C LEU A 151 7.07 -16.74 -12.39
N TYR A 152 7.73 -15.85 -11.63
CA TYR A 152 7.07 -14.80 -10.87
C TYR A 152 6.38 -13.76 -11.74
N THR A 153 6.91 -13.46 -12.92
CA THR A 153 6.23 -12.63 -13.92
C THR A 153 4.84 -13.15 -14.25
N PHE A 154 4.65 -14.47 -14.34
CA PHE A 154 3.36 -15.08 -14.67
C PHE A 154 2.48 -15.32 -13.45
N THR A 155 3.06 -15.57 -12.28
CA THR A 155 2.27 -15.74 -11.05
C THR A 155 1.85 -14.41 -10.43
N PHE A 156 2.55 -13.31 -10.71
CA PHE A 156 2.24 -11.97 -10.18
C PHE A 156 0.83 -11.50 -10.55
N PRO A 157 0.37 -11.58 -11.82
CA PRO A 157 -1.02 -11.27 -12.18
C PRO A 157 -2.04 -12.10 -11.39
N LEU A 158 -1.81 -13.41 -11.24
CA LEU A 158 -2.67 -14.28 -10.44
C LEU A 158 -2.72 -13.82 -8.97
N PHE A 159 -1.58 -13.46 -8.41
CA PHE A 159 -1.50 -12.92 -7.06
C PHE A 159 -2.29 -11.60 -6.95
N MET A 160 -2.20 -10.71 -7.94
CA MET A 160 -2.95 -9.45 -7.95
C MET A 160 -4.46 -9.67 -8.02
N VAL A 161 -4.95 -10.66 -8.77
CA VAL A 161 -6.38 -11.02 -8.81
C VAL A 161 -6.92 -11.36 -7.42
N THR A 162 -6.10 -11.88 -6.50
CA THR A 162 -6.54 -12.19 -5.13
C THR A 162 -6.93 -10.97 -4.30
N TYR A 163 -6.58 -9.74 -4.72
CA TYR A 163 -7.07 -8.52 -4.05
C TYR A 163 -8.58 -8.32 -4.21
N ILE A 164 -9.18 -8.78 -5.32
CA ILE A 164 -10.62 -8.66 -5.57
C ILE A 164 -11.44 -9.39 -4.50
N PRO A 165 -11.26 -10.71 -4.27
CA PRO A 165 -12.01 -11.39 -3.22
C PRO A 165 -11.62 -10.91 -1.81
N ILE A 166 -10.37 -10.50 -1.56
CA ILE A 166 -9.96 -9.92 -0.28
C ILE A 166 -10.76 -8.66 0.04
N ALA A 167 -10.88 -7.74 -0.91
CA ALA A 167 -11.60 -6.50 -0.70
C ALA A 167 -13.10 -6.71 -0.48
N ILE A 168 -13.73 -7.67 -1.19
CA ILE A 168 -15.13 -8.06 -0.94
C ILE A 168 -15.27 -8.63 0.48
N VAL A 169 -14.40 -9.57 0.88
CA VAL A 169 -14.45 -10.18 2.22
C VAL A 169 -14.22 -9.14 3.33
N ALA A 170 -13.35 -8.15 3.10
CA ALA A 170 -13.07 -7.08 4.06
C ALA A 170 -14.30 -6.23 4.37
N LEU A 171 -15.28 -6.09 3.47
CA LEU A 171 -16.52 -5.36 3.78
C LEU A 171 -17.26 -5.99 4.96
N PHE A 172 -17.41 -7.31 4.93
CA PHE A 172 -18.27 -8.04 5.86
C PHE A 172 -17.51 -8.56 7.09
N LYS A 173 -16.21 -8.85 6.95
CA LYS A 173 -15.43 -9.42 8.04
C LYS A 173 -14.94 -8.34 9.00
N LYS A 174 -15.07 -8.60 10.30
CA LYS A 174 -14.30 -7.90 11.33
C LYS A 174 -12.88 -8.47 11.32
N VAL A 175 -11.92 -7.64 10.96
CA VAL A 175 -10.52 -8.05 10.89
C VAL A 175 -9.85 -7.64 12.19
N GLU A 176 -9.34 -8.63 12.92
CA GLU A 176 -8.56 -8.40 14.13
C GLU A 176 -7.08 -8.30 13.78
N TRP A 177 -6.37 -7.46 14.51
CA TRP A 177 -4.92 -7.43 14.45
C TRP A 177 -4.38 -8.77 14.98
N LYS A 178 -3.47 -9.39 14.23
CA LYS A 178 -2.78 -10.61 14.63
C LYS A 178 -1.28 -10.36 14.50
N PRO A 179 -0.49 -10.63 15.55
CA PRO A 179 0.96 -10.48 15.49
C PRO A 179 1.52 -11.39 14.41
N ILE A 180 2.42 -10.85 13.60
CA ILE A 180 3.21 -11.62 12.64
C ILE A 180 4.52 -11.93 13.34
N ALA A 181 4.86 -13.21 13.46
CA ALA A 181 6.12 -13.61 14.07
C ALA A 181 7.27 -13.22 13.14
N HIS A 182 8.06 -12.24 13.59
CA HIS A 182 9.32 -11.87 12.96
C HIS A 182 10.37 -12.89 13.40
N THR A 183 10.79 -13.74 12.48
CA THR A 183 11.71 -14.86 12.75
C THR A 183 13.08 -14.63 12.15
N VAL A 184 13.28 -13.54 11.41
CA VAL A 184 14.53 -13.24 10.72
C VAL A 184 15.17 -12.00 11.35
N ALA A 185 16.26 -12.19 12.08
CA ALA A 185 17.14 -11.11 12.50
C ALA A 185 18.34 -11.07 11.54
N LYS A 186 18.42 -10.05 10.70
CA LYS A 186 19.55 -9.81 9.79
C LYS A 186 20.13 -8.44 10.03
N SER A 187 21.46 -8.34 10.07
CA SER A 187 22.15 -7.07 10.00
C SER A 187 22.09 -6.48 8.59
N ILE A 188 22.41 -5.19 8.45
CA ILE A 188 22.48 -4.57 7.13
C ILE A 188 23.55 -5.23 6.26
N ASP A 189 24.65 -5.69 6.87
CA ASP A 189 25.73 -6.39 6.17
C ASP A 189 25.25 -7.73 5.61
N ASP A 190 24.46 -8.50 6.37
CA ASP A 190 23.85 -9.75 5.91
C ASP A 190 22.91 -9.55 4.71
N VAL A 191 22.22 -8.42 4.67
CA VAL A 191 21.35 -8.07 3.54
C VAL A 191 22.19 -7.69 2.31
N LEU A 192 23.26 -6.93 2.49
CA LEU A 192 24.14 -6.46 1.42
C LEU A 192 25.07 -7.55 0.84
N ASP A 193 25.43 -8.57 1.63
CA ASP A 193 26.28 -9.66 1.13
C ASP A 193 25.51 -10.67 0.28
N ASN A 194 24.21 -10.85 0.54
CA ASN A 194 23.31 -11.62 -0.34
C ASN A 194 23.03 -10.93 -1.69
N VAL A 195 23.41 -9.66 -1.85
CA VAL A 195 23.25 -8.86 -3.08
C VAL A 195 24.43 -9.06 -4.06
N LYS A 196 25.59 -9.51 -3.57
CA LYS A 196 26.84 -9.63 -4.35
C LYS A 196 27.07 -10.98 -5.03
N ASN A 197 26.24 -11.99 -4.73
CA ASN A 197 26.25 -13.33 -5.35
C ASN A 197 25.06 -13.51 -6.30
#